data_AF-A0A7J8CDB8-F1
#
_entry.id   AF-A0A7J8CDB8-F1
#
_cell.length_a   1.000
_cell.length_b   1.000
_cell.length_c   1.000
_cell.angle_alpha   90.00
_cell.angle_beta   90.00
_cell.angle_gamma   90.00
#
_symmetry.space_group_name_H-M   'P 1'
#
loop_
_entity.id
_entity.type
_entity.pdbx_description
1 polymer ?
#
loop_
_entity_poly.entity_id
_entity_poly.type
_entity_poly.pdbx_seq_one_letter_code
_entity_poly.pdbx_strand_id
1 'polypeptide(L)'
;MFLRRWPLGGPGCVHKLGLNLQFLQGVRLHVRSSSLTDACTLSKVAPSQAPNPSSPGKGQDAQLSPPEEALWTTRIDGRVRLRVDCGSAQQPPCTVHQMFCRTLEKYGGLRALGFKRQGVWEHISYSQYYLLARRAAKGFLKLGLERAHSVAILGSNSPEWFFSAVGTVFAGGVATGIYTTSSPEACQYIIHDCRANIIVLDSQEQLAKILQIWKTLPRLKAVVMYREPPPEKMARVYTMEDVLELGAQVPEEDLDTILDMQRPNQCCVVIYTSGTTGLPKGVMLSQDNVGPVPRYHLDGTVQLAGKLHISST
;
A
#
# COMPACT_ATOMS: atom_id res chain seq x y z
N MET A 1 43.16 21.20 13.40
CA MET A 1 43.50 22.24 14.38
C MET A 1 43.58 23.57 13.65
N PHE A 2 42.57 24.44 13.77
CA PHE A 2 42.69 25.90 13.89
C PHE A 2 41.27 26.46 14.03
N LEU A 3 40.92 26.80 15.27
CA LEU A 3 39.71 27.52 15.65
C LEU A 3 39.89 29.01 15.36
N ARG A 4 38.83 29.69 14.90
CA ARG A 4 38.55 31.08 15.29
C ARG A 4 37.06 31.28 15.55
N ARG A 5 36.77 31.61 16.82
CA ARG A 5 35.54 32.17 17.39
C ARG A 5 35.53 33.69 17.22
N TRP A 6 34.34 34.30 17.12
CA TRP A 6 33.85 35.44 17.93
C TRP A 6 32.41 35.86 17.49
N PRO A 7 31.65 36.76 18.19
CA PRO A 7 31.05 36.76 19.54
C PRO A 7 29.54 36.46 19.60
N LEU A 8 29.09 36.14 20.81
CA LEU A 8 27.78 36.48 21.38
C LEU A 8 27.80 37.90 21.98
N GLY A 9 26.66 38.60 21.97
CA GLY A 9 26.45 39.73 22.89
C GLY A 9 25.32 40.72 22.56
N GLY A 10 24.15 40.54 23.19
CA GLY A 10 23.46 41.61 23.92
C GLY A 10 22.40 42.48 23.23
N PRO A 11 21.51 43.15 24.00
CA PRO A 11 20.06 43.05 23.79
C PRO A 11 19.30 44.38 23.62
N GLY A 12 18.04 44.28 23.20
CA GLY A 12 16.98 45.23 23.60
C GLY A 12 16.31 46.00 22.47
N CYS A 13 15.03 45.69 22.19
CA CYS A 13 13.97 46.69 22.31
C CYS A 13 12.59 46.06 22.11
N VAL A 14 11.69 46.47 22.99
CA VAL A 14 10.26 46.17 23.06
C VAL A 14 9.55 46.93 21.93
N HIS A 15 8.56 46.33 21.26
CA HIS A 15 7.32 47.03 20.87
C HIS A 15 6.15 46.05 20.72
N LYS A 16 5.09 46.33 21.48
CA LYS A 16 3.72 45.85 21.27
C LYS A 16 3.18 46.43 19.94
N LEU A 17 2.38 45.67 19.21
CA LEU A 17 1.02 46.06 18.80
C LEU A 17 0.37 44.92 17.99
N GLY A 18 -0.87 44.61 18.33
CA GLY A 18 -1.69 43.62 17.66
C GLY A 18 -2.51 44.18 16.51
N LEU A 19 -3.18 43.24 15.82
CA LEU A 19 -4.37 43.36 14.98
C LEU A 19 -4.31 44.38 13.82
N ASN A 20 -4.37 43.91 12.57
CA ASN A 20 -5.66 43.78 11.89
C ASN A 20 -5.57 43.10 10.50
N LEU A 21 -6.76 42.67 10.09
CA LEU A 21 -7.16 41.91 8.92
C LEU A 21 -7.27 42.82 7.66
N GLN A 22 -7.09 42.18 6.49
CA GLN A 22 -7.51 42.58 5.13
C GLN A 22 -6.68 43.62 4.35
N PHE A 23 -5.96 43.15 3.33
CA PHE A 23 -6.24 43.30 1.89
C PHE A 23 -4.96 43.07 1.09
N LEU A 24 -4.98 42.11 0.16
CA LEU A 24 -4.56 42.33 -1.23
C LEU A 24 -4.78 41.05 -2.05
N GLN A 25 -5.56 41.22 -3.11
CA GLN A 25 -5.79 40.27 -4.19
C GLN A 25 -4.49 39.99 -4.94
N GLY A 26 -4.40 38.78 -5.50
CA GLY A 26 -3.66 38.54 -6.74
C GLY A 26 -2.21 38.08 -6.60
N VAL A 27 -2.01 36.80 -6.28
CA VAL A 27 -0.83 36.05 -6.75
C VAL A 27 -1.29 34.68 -7.24
N ARG A 28 -1.20 34.48 -8.57
CA ARG A 28 -1.24 33.16 -9.21
C ARG A 28 -0.07 32.34 -8.66
N LEU A 29 -0.35 31.35 -7.81
CA LEU A 29 0.62 30.34 -7.46
C LEU A 29 0.62 29.27 -8.54
N HIS A 30 1.64 29.31 -9.39
CA HIS A 30 2.09 28.10 -10.08
C HIS A 30 2.49 27.09 -9.00
N VAL A 31 1.66 26.07 -8.83
CA VAL A 31 1.92 24.96 -7.91
C VAL A 31 3.13 24.19 -8.46
N ARG A 32 4.31 24.48 -7.89
CA ARG A 32 5.49 23.62 -8.02
C ARG A 32 5.20 22.34 -7.25
N SER A 33 5.51 21.19 -7.85
CA SER A 33 5.43 19.87 -7.24
C SER A 33 6.03 19.89 -5.83
N SER A 34 5.20 19.70 -4.81
CA SER A 34 5.63 19.61 -3.41
C SER A 34 6.52 18.39 -3.23
N SER A 35 7.61 18.53 -2.49
CA SER A 35 8.50 17.41 -2.22
C SER A 35 7.81 16.41 -1.28
N LEU A 36 7.97 15.10 -1.52
CA LEU A 36 7.46 14.05 -0.61
C LEU A 36 8.12 14.11 0.78
N THR A 37 9.14 14.96 0.94
CA THR A 37 9.97 15.09 2.13
C THR A 37 9.54 16.24 3.04
N ASP A 38 8.54 17.05 2.67
CA ASP A 38 8.08 18.18 3.48
C ASP A 38 7.31 17.75 4.74
N ALA A 39 8.04 17.77 5.87
CA ALA A 39 7.64 17.88 7.28
C ALA A 39 6.28 17.30 7.72
N CYS A 40 6.16 15.98 7.76
CA CYS A 40 5.19 15.31 8.64
C CYS A 40 5.85 15.05 10.00
N THR A 41 5.58 15.91 10.99
CA THR A 41 6.06 15.74 12.37
C THR A 41 5.17 14.76 13.12
N LEU A 42 5.78 13.73 13.69
CA LEU A 42 5.15 12.75 14.57
C LEU A 42 4.58 13.44 15.81
N SER A 43 3.26 13.53 15.93
CA SER A 43 2.64 13.51 17.25
C SER A 43 2.56 12.05 17.70
N LYS A 44 3.05 11.76 18.92
CA LYS A 44 3.09 10.42 19.49
C LYS A 44 1.67 9.85 19.58
N VAL A 45 1.31 8.94 18.68
CA VAL A 45 0.19 8.02 18.89
C VAL A 45 0.78 6.79 19.58
N ALA A 46 0.49 6.64 20.87
CA ALA A 46 0.78 5.42 21.60
C ALA A 46 -0.32 4.39 21.29
N PRO A 47 0.01 3.09 21.12
CA PRO A 47 -1.00 2.06 20.93
C PRO A 47 -1.85 1.95 22.20
N SER A 48 -3.18 2.03 22.03
CA SER A 48 -4.15 1.80 23.10
C SER A 48 -4.04 0.37 23.61
N GLN A 49 -3.98 0.23 24.93
CA GLN A 49 -3.92 -1.06 25.62
C GLN A 49 -5.13 -1.93 25.26
N ALA A 50 -4.86 -3.21 24.94
CA ALA A 50 -5.88 -4.22 24.74
C ALA A 50 -6.70 -4.44 26.03
N PRO A 51 -8.04 -4.58 25.96
CA PRO A 51 -8.83 -4.93 27.13
C PRO A 51 -8.66 -6.43 27.46
N ASN A 52 -8.53 -6.72 28.76
CA ASN A 52 -8.51 -8.08 29.32
C ASN A 52 -9.86 -8.80 29.05
N PRO A 53 -9.85 -10.09 28.68
CA PRO A 53 -11.09 -10.83 28.50
C PRO A 53 -11.69 -11.24 29.86
N SER A 54 -12.85 -10.70 30.18
CA SER A 54 -13.74 -11.20 31.23
C SER A 54 -14.50 -12.44 30.74
N SER A 55 -14.45 -13.52 31.53
CA SER A 55 -15.10 -14.80 31.27
C SER A 55 -16.64 -14.71 31.16
N PRO A 56 -17.30 -15.40 30.20
CA PRO A 56 -18.72 -15.66 30.28
C PRO A 56 -19.03 -17.09 30.77
N GLY A 57 -20.12 -17.19 31.53
CA GLY A 57 -20.63 -18.41 32.15
C GLY A 57 -21.24 -19.41 31.16
N LYS A 58 -21.41 -20.63 31.68
CA LYS A 58 -21.90 -21.84 31.01
C LYS A 58 -23.31 -21.69 30.40
N GLY A 59 -23.46 -22.16 29.16
CA GLY A 59 -24.72 -22.49 28.48
C GLY A 59 -24.42 -23.45 27.32
N GLN A 60 -25.22 -24.50 27.19
CA GLN A 60 -24.90 -25.80 26.57
C GLN A 60 -24.86 -25.85 25.04
N ASP A 61 -23.83 -26.54 24.53
CA ASP A 61 -23.73 -27.48 23.40
C ASP A 61 -24.71 -27.38 22.20
N ALA A 62 -24.20 -26.80 21.13
CA ALA A 62 -24.29 -27.36 19.77
C ALA A 62 -22.95 -27.08 19.07
N GLN A 63 -22.01 -28.01 19.25
CA GLN A 63 -20.65 -27.94 18.74
C GLN A 63 -20.64 -28.16 17.22
N LEU A 64 -20.89 -27.11 16.45
CA LEU A 64 -20.49 -27.04 15.03
C LEU A 64 -19.02 -26.62 15.01
N SER A 65 -18.13 -27.59 14.85
CA SER A 65 -16.72 -27.34 14.56
C SER A 65 -16.59 -26.43 13.32
N PRO A 66 -15.77 -25.37 13.34
CA PRO A 66 -15.55 -24.56 12.16
C PRO A 66 -14.97 -25.46 11.06
N PRO A 67 -15.40 -25.32 9.79
CA PRO A 67 -14.89 -26.14 8.70
C PRO A 67 -13.36 -25.98 8.67
N GLU A 68 -12.63 -27.10 8.77
CA GLU A 68 -11.17 -27.08 8.79
C GLU A 68 -10.66 -26.31 7.57
N GLU A 69 -9.97 -25.19 7.79
CA GLU A 69 -9.45 -24.36 6.71
C GLU A 69 -8.58 -25.23 5.77
N ALA A 70 -8.84 -25.17 4.46
CA ALA A 70 -8.12 -25.97 3.47
C ALA A 70 -6.63 -25.56 3.42
N LEU A 71 -5.77 -26.51 3.03
CA LEU A 71 -4.32 -26.26 2.90
C LEU A 71 -3.94 -25.44 1.65
N TRP A 72 -4.91 -25.11 0.79
CA TRP A 72 -4.78 -24.30 -0.41
C TRP A 72 -6.13 -23.64 -0.74
N THR A 73 -6.08 -22.56 -1.54
CA THR A 73 -7.28 -21.92 -2.09
C THR A 73 -6.97 -21.28 -3.43
N THR A 74 -7.98 -21.19 -4.30
CA THR A 74 -7.94 -20.43 -5.56
C THR A 74 -8.78 -19.16 -5.47
N ARG A 75 -9.39 -18.91 -4.30
CA ARG A 75 -10.23 -17.76 -4.04
C ARG A 75 -9.41 -16.65 -3.42
N ILE A 76 -9.39 -15.47 -4.05
CA ILE A 76 -8.65 -14.29 -3.58
C ILE A 76 -9.11 -13.82 -2.18
N ASP A 77 -10.39 -14.01 -1.85
CA ASP A 77 -11.00 -13.74 -0.54
C ASP A 77 -10.87 -14.90 0.45
N GLY A 78 -10.31 -16.02 0.01
CA GLY A 78 -10.13 -17.23 0.80
C GLY A 78 -9.01 -17.12 1.83
N ARG A 79 -9.03 -18.06 2.77
CA ARG A 79 -7.97 -18.29 3.75
C ARG A 79 -7.49 -19.72 3.64
N VAL A 80 -6.24 -19.94 4.05
CA VAL A 80 -5.64 -21.28 4.10
C VAL A 80 -5.15 -21.59 5.50
N ARG A 81 -5.21 -22.85 5.90
CA ARG A 81 -4.62 -23.27 7.18
C ARG A 81 -3.11 -23.05 7.14
N LEU A 82 -2.61 -22.28 8.12
CA LEU A 82 -1.18 -22.05 8.31
C LEU A 82 -0.47 -23.36 8.67
N ARG A 83 0.64 -23.63 7.99
CA ARG A 83 1.52 -24.75 8.30
C ARG A 83 2.62 -24.23 9.22
N VAL A 84 2.41 -24.41 10.53
CA VAL A 84 3.40 -24.04 11.55
C VAL A 84 4.05 -25.35 12.02
N ASP A 85 5.29 -25.57 11.63
CA ASP A 85 6.04 -26.73 12.13
C ASP A 85 6.47 -26.45 13.57
N CYS A 86 6.22 -27.39 14.49
CA CYS A 86 6.55 -27.25 15.92
C CYS A 86 8.07 -27.25 16.25
N GLY A 87 8.96 -27.07 15.26
CA GLY A 87 10.41 -27.15 15.41
C GLY A 87 11.11 -25.78 15.34
N SER A 88 11.80 -25.42 16.44
CA SER A 88 12.79 -24.35 16.68
C SER A 88 12.57 -22.95 16.06
N ALA A 89 12.51 -21.93 16.94
CA ALA A 89 12.71 -20.50 16.66
C ALA A 89 11.93 -19.89 15.48
N GLN A 90 10.70 -20.33 15.25
CA GLN A 90 9.81 -19.70 14.26
C GLN A 90 9.14 -18.47 14.86
N GLN A 91 9.29 -17.31 14.21
CA GLN A 91 8.48 -16.16 14.54
C GLN A 91 7.02 -16.47 14.19
N PRO A 92 6.05 -16.06 15.03
CA PRO A 92 4.64 -16.30 14.73
C PRO A 92 4.27 -15.59 13.41
N PRO A 93 3.47 -16.24 12.55
CA PRO A 93 2.95 -15.62 11.33
C PRO A 93 2.33 -14.26 11.65
N CYS A 94 2.66 -13.25 10.87
CA CYS A 94 2.21 -11.88 11.09
C CYS A 94 1.75 -11.25 9.78
N THR A 95 0.92 -10.22 9.88
CA THR A 95 0.51 -9.44 8.71
C THR A 95 1.63 -8.51 8.26
N VAL A 96 1.56 -8.01 7.03
CA VAL A 96 2.50 -7.01 6.51
C VAL A 96 2.50 -5.76 7.41
N HIS A 97 1.34 -5.33 7.91
CA HIS A 97 1.25 -4.20 8.84
C HIS A 97 1.97 -4.45 10.17
N GLN A 98 1.78 -5.63 10.77
CA GLN A 98 2.47 -6.01 12.01
C GLN A 98 4.00 -6.06 11.80
N MET A 99 4.45 -6.56 10.65
CA MET A 99 5.86 -6.53 10.25
C MET A 99 6.39 -5.10 10.14
N PHE A 100 5.63 -4.19 9.53
CA PHE A 100 5.98 -2.77 9.46
C PHE A 100 6.10 -2.16 10.86
N CYS A 101 5.15 -2.41 11.76
CA CYS A 101 5.18 -1.88 13.13
C CYS A 101 6.45 -2.32 13.88
N ARG A 102 6.81 -3.61 13.82
CA ARG A 102 8.06 -4.14 14.41
C ARG A 102 9.31 -3.51 13.79
N THR A 103 9.27 -3.20 12.50
CA THR A 103 10.38 -2.55 11.79
C THR A 103 10.53 -1.10 12.22
N LEU A 104 9.42 -0.37 12.42
CA LEU A 104 9.40 1.02 12.84
C LEU A 104 10.00 1.21 14.24
N GLU A 105 9.71 0.31 15.17
CA GLU A 105 10.25 0.33 16.54
C GLU A 105 11.79 0.35 16.55
N LYS A 106 12.42 -0.36 15.60
CA LYS A 106 13.87 -0.54 15.55
C LYS A 106 14.56 0.42 14.57
N TYR A 107 13.91 0.71 13.45
CA TYR A 107 14.55 1.32 12.28
C TYR A 107 13.78 2.52 11.73
N GLY A 108 12.78 3.04 12.45
CA GLY A 108 11.88 4.08 11.96
C GLY A 108 12.57 5.33 11.39
N GLY A 109 13.68 5.76 12.01
CA GLY A 109 14.46 6.91 11.55
C GLY A 109 15.47 6.62 10.44
N LEU A 110 15.71 5.35 10.10
CA LEU A 110 16.66 4.95 9.06
C LEU A 110 16.04 5.06 7.67
N ARG A 111 16.91 5.18 6.66
CA ARG A 111 16.52 5.24 5.24
C ARG A 111 15.94 3.89 4.80
N ALA A 112 14.73 3.90 4.27
CA ALA A 112 14.04 2.73 3.70
C ALA A 112 14.18 2.69 2.18
N LEU A 113 13.91 3.83 1.52
CA LEU A 113 13.94 3.95 0.06
C LEU A 113 14.89 5.07 -0.36
N GLY A 114 15.68 4.82 -1.39
CA GLY A 114 16.50 5.83 -2.06
C GLY A 114 16.08 5.94 -3.51
N PHE A 115 15.88 7.16 -4.00
CA PHE A 115 15.43 7.41 -5.37
C PHE A 115 16.05 8.70 -5.90
N LYS A 116 16.07 8.84 -7.22
CA LYS A 116 16.61 10.02 -7.90
C LYS A 116 15.48 10.82 -8.52
N ARG A 117 15.36 12.10 -8.17
CA ARG A 117 14.35 13.03 -8.70
C ARG A 117 15.06 14.25 -9.26
N GLN A 118 14.81 14.58 -10.53
CA GLN A 118 15.44 15.72 -11.23
C GLN A 118 16.98 15.76 -11.10
N GLY A 119 17.63 14.59 -11.08
CA GLY A 119 19.09 14.50 -10.95
C GLY A 119 19.62 14.42 -9.52
N VAL A 120 18.79 14.69 -8.50
CA VAL A 120 19.18 14.70 -7.08
C VAL A 120 18.76 13.41 -6.39
N TRP A 121 19.64 12.87 -5.54
CA TRP A 121 19.30 11.73 -4.69
C TRP A 121 18.48 12.18 -3.48
N GLU A 122 17.33 11.55 -3.31
CA GLU A 122 16.43 11.74 -2.18
C GLU A 122 16.21 10.40 -1.47
N HIS A 123 15.75 10.49 -0.22
CA HIS A 123 15.51 9.32 0.61
C HIS A 123 14.21 9.47 1.40
N ILE A 124 13.56 8.34 1.64
CA ILE A 124 12.39 8.20 2.52
C ILE A 124 12.78 7.28 3.67
N SER A 125 12.52 7.70 4.91
CA SER A 125 12.71 6.87 6.10
C SER A 125 11.64 5.79 6.22
N TYR A 126 11.86 4.77 7.05
CA TYR A 126 10.82 3.77 7.33
C TYR A 126 9.54 4.41 7.88
N SER A 127 9.66 5.42 8.74
CA SER A 127 8.51 6.15 9.29
C SER A 127 7.73 6.90 8.20
N GLN A 128 8.44 7.59 7.31
CA GLN A 128 7.80 8.28 6.18
C GLN A 128 7.14 7.29 5.22
N TYR A 129 7.79 6.15 4.94
CA TYR A 129 7.24 5.11 4.09
C TYR A 129 5.92 4.55 4.65
N TYR A 130 5.89 4.26 5.94
CA TYR A 130 4.67 3.82 6.62
C TYR A 130 3.54 4.84 6.56
N LEU A 131 3.83 6.12 6.82
CA LEU A 131 2.83 7.19 6.75
C LEU A 131 2.30 7.37 5.31
N LEU A 132 3.16 7.35 4.30
CA LEU A 132 2.76 7.40 2.90
C LEU A 132 1.87 6.22 2.53
N ALA A 133 2.23 5.00 2.96
CA ALA A 133 1.42 3.81 2.72
C ALA A 133 0.04 3.89 3.39
N ARG A 134 -0.05 4.38 4.64
CA ARG A 134 -1.35 4.62 5.31
C ARG A 134 -2.17 5.66 4.57
N ARG A 135 -1.58 6.77 4.15
CA ARG A 135 -2.27 7.81 3.37
C ARG A 135 -2.78 7.28 2.03
N ALA A 136 -1.97 6.49 1.32
CA ALA A 136 -2.36 5.83 0.09
C ALA A 136 -3.52 4.84 0.33
N ALA A 137 -3.44 4.03 1.39
CA ALA A 137 -4.51 3.11 1.79
C ALA A 137 -5.85 3.83 1.95
N LYS A 138 -5.86 4.91 2.73
CA LYS A 138 -7.04 5.75 2.94
C LYS A 138 -7.55 6.39 1.65
N GLY A 139 -6.63 6.86 0.81
CA GLY A 139 -6.97 7.38 -0.52
C GLY A 139 -7.65 6.32 -1.39
N PHE A 140 -7.14 5.09 -1.40
CA PHE A 140 -7.75 3.98 -2.16
C PHE A 140 -9.13 3.60 -1.61
N LEU A 141 -9.33 3.59 -0.30
CA LEU A 141 -10.65 3.40 0.30
C LEU A 141 -11.63 4.48 -0.17
N LYS A 142 -11.20 5.75 -0.19
CA LYS A 142 -12.02 6.88 -0.68
C LYS A 142 -12.35 6.76 -2.17
N LEU A 143 -11.45 6.22 -2.98
CA LEU A 143 -11.67 5.92 -4.40
C LEU A 143 -12.54 4.67 -4.63
N GLY A 144 -12.92 3.96 -3.57
CA GLY A 144 -13.83 2.82 -3.62
C GLY A 144 -13.14 1.48 -3.80
N LEU A 145 -11.89 1.31 -3.35
CA LEU A 145 -11.28 -0.01 -3.21
C LEU A 145 -12.11 -0.88 -2.27
N GLU A 146 -12.58 -2.02 -2.79
CA GLU A 146 -13.30 -3.01 -2.00
C GLU A 146 -12.34 -4.05 -1.40
N ARG A 147 -12.75 -4.67 -0.30
CA ARG A 147 -12.01 -5.78 0.31
C ARG A 147 -11.76 -6.88 -0.72
N ALA A 148 -10.54 -7.43 -0.73
CA ALA A 148 -10.09 -8.49 -1.64
C ALA A 148 -10.22 -8.17 -3.15
N HIS A 149 -10.43 -6.89 -3.51
CA HIS A 149 -10.22 -6.39 -4.86
C HIS A 149 -8.82 -5.80 -4.98
N SER A 150 -8.38 -5.63 -6.21
CA SER A 150 -6.97 -5.29 -6.46
C SER A 150 -6.74 -3.81 -6.75
N VAL A 151 -5.53 -3.37 -6.43
CA VAL A 151 -4.92 -2.19 -7.06
C VAL A 151 -3.83 -2.70 -7.98
N ALA A 152 -4.02 -2.48 -9.28
CA ALA A 152 -3.02 -2.80 -10.29
C ALA A 152 -2.01 -1.63 -10.38
N ILE A 153 -0.73 -1.93 -10.54
CA ILE A 153 0.33 -0.91 -10.65
C ILE A 153 1.10 -1.16 -11.93
N LEU A 154 0.94 -0.28 -12.90
CA LEU A 154 1.58 -0.30 -14.22
C LEU A 154 2.53 0.90 -14.31
N GLY A 155 3.77 0.70 -13.88
CA GLY A 155 4.74 1.77 -13.82
C GLY A 155 6.12 1.32 -13.37
N SER A 156 7.10 2.20 -13.59
CA SER A 156 8.50 1.98 -13.23
C SER A 156 8.73 2.09 -11.72
N ASN A 157 9.78 1.42 -11.23
CA ASN A 157 10.21 1.49 -9.83
C ASN A 157 10.33 2.94 -9.34
N SER A 158 9.63 3.23 -8.25
CA SER A 158 9.54 4.55 -7.64
C SER A 158 9.00 4.41 -6.20
N PRO A 159 9.22 5.39 -5.31
CA PRO A 159 8.58 5.39 -4.00
C PRO A 159 7.06 5.21 -4.08
N GLU A 160 6.43 5.87 -5.06
CA GLU A 160 4.99 5.86 -5.27
C GLU A 160 4.46 4.49 -5.66
N TRP A 161 5.22 3.73 -6.46
CA TRP A 161 4.95 2.31 -6.72
C TRP A 161 4.93 1.52 -5.41
N PHE A 162 5.96 1.67 -4.57
CA PHE A 162 6.13 0.89 -3.35
C PHE A 162 5.07 1.21 -2.28
N PHE A 163 4.81 2.49 -2.01
CA PHE A 163 3.81 2.84 -1.01
C PHE A 163 2.37 2.62 -1.50
N SER A 164 2.13 2.60 -2.81
CA SER A 164 0.84 2.18 -3.37
C SER A 164 0.62 0.68 -3.16
N ALA A 165 1.64 -0.15 -3.40
CA ALA A 165 1.55 -1.58 -3.15
C ALA A 165 1.27 -1.89 -1.66
N VAL A 166 2.03 -1.28 -0.74
CA VAL A 166 1.81 -1.48 0.71
C VAL A 166 0.49 -0.86 1.16
N GLY A 167 0.13 0.32 0.66
CA GLY A 167 -1.14 0.98 0.97
C GLY A 167 -2.35 0.15 0.53
N THR A 168 -2.24 -0.54 -0.60
CA THR A 168 -3.26 -1.50 -1.06
C THR A 168 -3.48 -2.62 -0.05
N VAL A 169 -2.39 -3.21 0.44
CA VAL A 169 -2.44 -4.26 1.46
C VAL A 169 -3.02 -3.71 2.77
N PHE A 170 -2.62 -2.51 3.20
CA PHE A 170 -3.16 -1.87 4.40
C PHE A 170 -4.67 -1.62 4.29
N ALA A 171 -5.17 -1.27 3.11
CA ALA A 171 -6.60 -1.11 2.83
C ALA A 171 -7.37 -2.45 2.74
N GLY A 172 -6.72 -3.60 2.91
CA GLY A 172 -7.34 -4.92 2.80
C GLY A 172 -7.61 -5.36 1.35
N GLY A 173 -6.96 -4.71 0.39
CA GLY A 173 -6.95 -5.09 -1.02
C GLY A 173 -5.76 -5.98 -1.38
N VAL A 174 -5.64 -6.27 -2.67
CA VAL A 174 -4.56 -7.10 -3.23
C VAL A 174 -3.71 -6.29 -4.21
N ALA A 175 -2.40 -6.27 -4.00
CA ALA A 175 -1.49 -5.56 -4.89
C ALA A 175 -1.10 -6.43 -6.09
N THR A 176 -1.08 -5.84 -7.28
CA THR A 176 -0.63 -6.52 -8.50
C THR A 176 0.23 -5.60 -9.34
N GLY A 177 1.43 -6.03 -9.71
CA GLY A 177 2.28 -5.33 -10.68
C GLY A 177 1.98 -5.74 -12.11
N ILE A 178 2.04 -4.79 -13.04
CA ILE A 178 1.98 -5.02 -14.49
C ILE A 178 3.24 -4.40 -15.12
N TYR A 179 3.87 -5.12 -16.04
CA TYR A 179 5.04 -4.60 -16.75
C TYR A 179 4.66 -3.43 -17.67
N THR A 180 5.48 -2.39 -17.69
CA THR A 180 5.28 -1.21 -18.55
C THR A 180 5.28 -1.56 -20.04
N THR A 181 5.95 -2.66 -20.40
CA THR A 181 6.02 -3.20 -21.77
C THR A 181 4.83 -4.09 -22.14
N SER A 182 3.89 -4.37 -21.23
CA SER A 182 2.70 -5.16 -21.53
C SER A 182 1.81 -4.45 -22.55
N SER A 183 1.24 -5.21 -23.49
CA SER A 183 0.28 -4.70 -24.47
C SER A 183 -1.05 -4.29 -23.80
N PRO A 184 -1.90 -3.48 -24.46
CA PRO A 184 -3.24 -3.17 -23.95
C PRO A 184 -4.06 -4.42 -23.60
N GLU A 185 -4.00 -5.46 -24.45
CA GLU A 185 -4.75 -6.72 -24.26
C GLU A 185 -4.25 -7.48 -23.03
N ALA A 186 -2.93 -7.53 -22.83
CA ALA A 186 -2.33 -8.13 -21.65
C ALA A 186 -2.71 -7.36 -20.37
N CYS A 187 -2.70 -6.02 -20.43
CA CYS A 187 -3.16 -5.18 -19.33
C CYS A 187 -4.64 -5.45 -19.02
N GLN A 188 -5.49 -5.47 -20.04
CA GLN A 188 -6.93 -5.75 -19.90
C GLN A 188 -7.17 -7.09 -19.21
N TYR A 189 -6.50 -8.14 -19.68
CA TYR A 189 -6.61 -9.47 -19.09
C TYR A 189 -6.23 -9.46 -17.61
N ILE A 190 -5.07 -8.89 -17.26
CA ILE A 190 -4.58 -8.86 -15.88
C ILE A 190 -5.53 -8.04 -14.98
N ILE A 191 -5.92 -6.83 -15.39
CA ILE A 191 -6.80 -5.94 -14.62
C ILE A 191 -8.16 -6.59 -14.38
N HIS A 192 -8.69 -7.30 -15.38
CA HIS A 192 -9.94 -8.03 -15.26
C HIS A 192 -9.81 -9.23 -14.31
N ASP A 193 -8.79 -10.06 -14.51
CA ASP A 193 -8.56 -11.30 -13.76
C ASP A 193 -8.30 -11.03 -12.27
N CYS A 194 -7.46 -10.03 -11.96
CA CYS A 194 -7.19 -9.62 -10.57
C CYS A 194 -8.32 -8.80 -9.96
N ARG A 195 -9.40 -8.50 -10.71
CA ARG A 195 -10.54 -7.73 -10.23
C ARG A 195 -10.13 -6.34 -9.73
N ALA A 196 -9.27 -5.64 -10.47
CA ALA A 196 -8.78 -4.34 -10.03
C ALA A 196 -9.91 -3.30 -9.96
N ASN A 197 -9.99 -2.59 -8.83
CA ASN A 197 -10.82 -1.39 -8.69
C ASN A 197 -10.05 -0.11 -9.02
N ILE A 198 -8.74 -0.12 -8.86
CA ILE A 198 -7.89 1.04 -9.08
C ILE A 198 -6.66 0.60 -9.89
N ILE A 199 -6.20 1.46 -10.79
CA ILE A 199 -4.91 1.29 -11.45
C ILE A 199 -4.01 2.50 -11.22
N VAL A 200 -2.76 2.25 -10.84
CA VAL A 200 -1.73 3.25 -10.57
C VAL A 200 -0.73 3.25 -11.73
N LEU A 201 -0.46 4.40 -12.33
CA LEU A 201 0.30 4.60 -13.57
C LEU A 201 1.42 5.63 -13.39
N ASP A 202 2.54 5.47 -14.12
CA ASP A 202 3.65 6.44 -14.06
C ASP A 202 3.63 7.51 -15.16
N SER A 203 3.03 7.26 -16.33
CA SER A 203 3.11 8.16 -17.48
C SER A 203 1.81 8.34 -18.25
N GLN A 204 1.76 9.38 -19.09
CA GLN A 204 0.65 9.62 -20.02
C GLN A 204 0.56 8.53 -21.10
N GLU A 205 1.67 7.89 -21.45
CA GLU A 205 1.68 6.73 -22.35
C GLU A 205 0.89 5.55 -21.75
N GLN A 206 1.13 5.23 -20.48
CA GLN A 206 0.37 4.19 -19.80
C GLN A 206 -1.10 4.60 -19.64
N LEU A 207 -1.40 5.87 -19.39
CA LEU A 207 -2.78 6.37 -19.37
C LEU A 207 -3.47 6.12 -20.73
N ALA A 208 -2.84 6.52 -21.83
CA ALA A 208 -3.39 6.31 -23.18
C ALA A 208 -3.65 4.82 -23.47
N LYS A 209 -2.78 3.93 -22.99
CA LYS A 209 -2.96 2.48 -23.08
C LYS A 209 -4.21 2.01 -22.32
N ILE A 210 -4.41 2.46 -21.09
CA ILE A 210 -5.57 2.08 -20.27
C ILE A 210 -6.88 2.67 -20.81
N LEU A 211 -6.85 3.89 -21.35
CA LEU A 211 -8.03 4.53 -21.94
C LEU A 211 -8.60 3.74 -23.14
N GLN A 212 -7.74 3.07 -23.92
CA GLN A 212 -8.18 2.21 -25.03
C GLN A 212 -9.05 1.04 -24.56
N ILE A 213 -8.78 0.50 -23.37
CA ILE A 213 -9.45 -0.67 -22.81
C ILE A 213 -10.43 -0.32 -21.68
N TRP A 214 -10.56 0.96 -21.30
CA TRP A 214 -11.34 1.38 -20.13
C TRP A 214 -12.79 0.87 -20.16
N LYS A 215 -13.45 0.93 -21.33
CA LYS A 215 -14.85 0.50 -21.49
C LYS A 215 -15.07 -0.99 -21.25
N THR A 216 -14.02 -1.81 -21.32
CA THR A 216 -14.11 -3.26 -21.11
C THR A 216 -13.76 -3.68 -19.68
N LEU A 217 -13.51 -2.70 -18.78
CA LEU A 217 -13.07 -2.91 -17.40
C LEU A 217 -14.16 -2.44 -16.41
N PRO A 218 -15.27 -3.18 -16.26
CA PRO A 218 -16.45 -2.71 -15.51
C PRO A 218 -16.20 -2.50 -14.02
N ARG A 219 -15.16 -3.12 -13.45
CA ARG A 219 -14.78 -2.99 -12.03
C ARG A 219 -13.79 -1.87 -11.77
N LEU A 220 -13.16 -1.32 -12.81
CA LEU A 220 -12.16 -0.27 -12.67
C LEU A 220 -12.86 1.07 -12.40
N LYS A 221 -12.65 1.59 -11.19
CA LYS A 221 -13.30 2.79 -10.65
C LYS A 221 -12.43 4.04 -10.81
N ALA A 222 -11.11 3.90 -10.73
CA ALA A 222 -10.18 5.03 -10.77
C ALA A 222 -8.83 4.70 -11.41
N VAL A 223 -8.20 5.72 -11.99
CA VAL A 223 -6.80 5.76 -12.43
C VAL A 223 -6.06 6.75 -11.54
N VAL A 224 -4.86 6.40 -11.09
CA VAL A 224 -3.99 7.25 -10.27
C VAL A 224 -2.64 7.41 -10.96
N MET A 225 -2.16 8.64 -11.14
CA MET A 225 -0.90 8.95 -11.82
C MET A 225 0.11 9.56 -10.86
N TYR A 226 1.37 9.14 -10.87
CA TYR A 226 2.35 9.56 -9.85
C TYR A 226 3.64 10.21 -10.34
N ARG A 227 3.86 10.35 -11.66
CA ARG A 227 5.08 10.99 -12.19
C ARG A 227 4.76 12.06 -13.22
N GLU A 228 3.92 11.74 -14.19
CA GLU A 228 3.36 12.73 -15.10
C GLU A 228 1.91 13.01 -14.71
N PRO A 229 1.51 14.29 -14.55
CA PRO A 229 0.10 14.61 -14.39
C PRO A 229 -0.67 14.28 -15.68
N PRO A 230 -1.99 14.04 -15.59
CA PRO A 230 -2.82 13.89 -16.78
C PRO A 230 -2.76 15.17 -17.63
N PRO A 231 -2.88 15.06 -18.97
CA PRO A 231 -2.80 16.21 -19.87
C PRO A 231 -3.92 17.24 -19.60
N GLU A 232 -5.07 16.76 -19.13
CA GLU A 232 -6.21 17.57 -18.70
C GLU A 232 -6.92 16.90 -17.53
N LYS A 233 -7.78 17.66 -16.82
CA LYS A 233 -8.60 17.08 -15.74
C LYS A 233 -9.65 16.16 -16.34
N MET A 234 -9.54 14.87 -16.03
CA MET A 234 -10.46 13.83 -16.49
C MET A 234 -11.21 13.23 -15.30
N ALA A 235 -12.49 12.91 -15.48
CA ALA A 235 -13.25 12.21 -14.46
C ALA A 235 -12.60 10.84 -14.16
N ARG A 236 -12.51 10.49 -12.88
CA ARG A 236 -11.92 9.22 -12.39
C ARG A 236 -10.41 9.06 -12.63
N VAL A 237 -9.72 10.11 -13.09
CA VAL A 237 -8.25 10.15 -13.19
C VAL A 237 -7.74 11.14 -12.16
N TYR A 238 -6.85 10.68 -11.29
CA TYR A 238 -6.32 11.43 -10.16
C TYR A 238 -4.79 11.45 -10.22
N THR A 239 -4.19 12.49 -9.68
CA THR A 239 -2.76 12.44 -9.33
C THR A 239 -2.56 11.72 -8.00
N MET A 240 -1.35 11.25 -7.72
CA MET A 240 -1.03 10.64 -6.43
C MET A 240 -1.22 11.63 -5.29
N GLU A 241 -0.89 12.90 -5.51
CA GLU A 241 -1.15 13.99 -4.58
C GLU A 241 -2.64 14.09 -4.25
N ASP A 242 -3.53 14.09 -5.27
CA ASP A 242 -4.98 14.10 -5.05
C ASP A 242 -5.42 12.91 -4.17
N VAL A 243 -4.87 11.72 -4.41
CA VAL A 243 -5.21 10.51 -3.63
C VAL A 243 -4.76 10.62 -2.18
N LEU A 244 -3.55 11.15 -1.95
CA LEU A 244 -3.02 11.37 -0.61
C LEU A 244 -3.76 12.48 0.15
N GLU A 245 -4.38 13.44 -0.54
CA GLU A 245 -5.27 14.46 0.03
C GLU A 245 -6.66 13.90 0.32
N LEU A 246 -7.24 13.14 -0.62
CA LEU A 246 -8.52 12.44 -0.43
C LEU A 246 -8.45 11.49 0.78
N GLY A 247 -7.32 10.81 0.96
CA GLY A 247 -7.08 9.95 2.11
C GLY A 247 -7.06 10.70 3.46
N ALA A 248 -6.77 11.99 3.48
CA ALA A 248 -6.82 12.79 4.72
C ALA A 248 -8.25 12.97 5.25
N GLN A 249 -9.26 12.74 4.41
CA GLN A 249 -10.68 12.81 4.79
C GLN A 249 -11.19 11.52 5.44
N VAL A 250 -10.41 10.43 5.40
CA VAL A 250 -10.75 9.16 6.05
C VAL A 250 -10.14 9.15 7.45
N PRO A 251 -10.95 8.92 8.51
CA PRO A 251 -10.47 8.74 9.88
C PRO A 251 -9.38 7.66 9.98
N GLU A 252 -8.45 7.79 10.93
CA GLU A 252 -7.42 6.77 11.13
C GLU A 252 -8.04 5.45 11.66
N GLU A 253 -9.08 5.58 12.48
CA GLU A 253 -9.81 4.48 13.11
C GLU A 253 -10.47 3.54 12.10
N ASP A 254 -10.92 4.08 10.96
CA ASP A 254 -11.50 3.29 9.87
C ASP A 254 -10.44 2.38 9.24
N LEU A 255 -9.23 2.91 9.00
CA LEU A 255 -8.12 2.13 8.49
C LEU A 255 -7.62 1.12 9.53
N ASP A 256 -7.52 1.52 10.80
CA ASP A 256 -7.08 0.64 11.89
C ASP A 256 -8.03 -0.54 12.09
N THR A 257 -9.35 -0.30 11.99
CA THR A 257 -10.36 -1.36 12.00
C THR A 257 -10.12 -2.38 10.88
N ILE A 258 -9.78 -1.92 9.67
CA ILE A 258 -9.46 -2.81 8.54
C ILE A 258 -8.20 -3.62 8.83
N LEU A 259 -7.14 -2.96 9.31
CA LEU A 259 -5.86 -3.59 9.64
C LEU A 259 -6.01 -4.70 10.68
N ASP A 260 -6.80 -4.45 11.73
CA ASP A 260 -7.07 -5.42 12.80
C ASP A 260 -7.87 -6.66 12.35
N MET A 261 -8.66 -6.51 11.27
CA MET A 261 -9.41 -7.62 10.67
C MET A 261 -8.57 -8.49 9.72
N GLN A 262 -7.38 -8.04 9.32
CA GLN A 262 -6.51 -8.81 8.42
C GLN A 262 -5.90 -10.02 9.13
N ARG A 263 -5.58 -11.06 8.36
CA ARG A 263 -4.96 -12.28 8.89
C ARG A 263 -3.73 -12.68 8.05
N PRO A 264 -2.69 -13.28 8.66
CA PRO A 264 -1.46 -13.64 7.94
C PRO A 264 -1.69 -14.56 6.74
N ASN A 265 -2.68 -15.44 6.81
CA ASN A 265 -3.04 -16.42 5.78
C ASN A 265 -4.00 -15.91 4.69
N GLN A 266 -4.21 -14.60 4.59
CA GLN A 266 -5.01 -13.98 3.54
C GLN A 266 -4.12 -13.55 2.38
N CYS A 267 -4.62 -13.71 1.14
CA CYS A 267 -3.95 -13.19 -0.05
C CYS A 267 -3.83 -11.66 0.02
N CYS A 268 -2.65 -11.13 -0.32
CA CYS A 268 -2.40 -9.69 -0.38
C CYS A 268 -1.61 -9.26 -1.62
N VAL A 269 -1.02 -10.20 -2.36
CA VAL A 269 -0.33 -9.93 -3.63
C VAL A 269 -0.71 -10.99 -4.65
N VAL A 270 -0.90 -10.57 -5.90
CA VAL A 270 -0.97 -11.49 -7.06
C VAL A 270 0.11 -11.10 -8.04
N ILE A 271 0.98 -12.06 -8.37
CA ILE A 271 2.06 -11.90 -9.36
C ILE A 271 1.67 -12.64 -10.62
N TYR A 272 1.58 -11.93 -11.74
CA TYR A 272 1.34 -12.55 -13.04
C TYR A 272 2.64 -13.01 -13.67
N THR A 273 2.68 -14.26 -14.10
CA THR A 273 3.83 -14.83 -14.82
C THR A 273 3.41 -15.23 -16.24
N SER A 274 4.29 -15.01 -17.21
CA SER A 274 4.10 -15.52 -18.57
C SER A 274 4.22 -17.04 -18.53
N GLY A 275 3.08 -17.73 -18.64
CA GLY A 275 3.09 -19.18 -18.81
C GLY A 275 3.71 -19.55 -20.16
N THR A 276 4.29 -20.74 -20.25
CA THR A 276 4.86 -21.28 -21.50
C THR A 276 3.81 -21.59 -22.58
N THR A 277 2.52 -21.55 -22.25
CA THR A 277 1.45 -22.09 -23.11
C THR A 277 0.15 -21.26 -23.16
N GLY A 278 0.14 -19.98 -22.72
CA GLY A 278 -1.07 -19.18 -22.82
C GLY A 278 -1.08 -17.87 -22.03
N LEU A 279 -2.29 -17.41 -21.68
CA LEU A 279 -2.52 -16.20 -20.89
C LEU A 279 -1.74 -16.21 -19.56
N PRO A 280 -1.30 -15.04 -19.07
CA PRO A 280 -0.57 -14.95 -17.81
C PRO A 280 -1.31 -15.60 -16.65
N LYS A 281 -0.59 -16.25 -15.73
CA LYS A 281 -1.21 -16.88 -14.54
C LYS A 281 -0.89 -16.09 -13.29
N GLY A 282 -1.92 -15.80 -12.50
CA GLY A 282 -1.80 -15.12 -11.21
C GLY A 282 -1.35 -16.08 -10.09
N VAL A 283 -0.16 -15.84 -9.55
CA VAL A 283 0.35 -16.50 -8.35
C VAL A 283 -0.06 -15.68 -7.13
N MET A 284 -0.95 -16.23 -6.31
CA MET A 284 -1.45 -15.59 -5.10
C MET A 284 -0.49 -15.75 -3.93
N LEU A 285 -0.02 -14.67 -3.33
CA LEU A 285 0.81 -14.71 -2.12
C LEU A 285 0.00 -14.20 -0.92
N SER A 286 0.06 -14.96 0.19
CA SER A 286 -0.50 -14.55 1.47
C SER A 286 0.42 -13.57 2.21
N GLN A 287 -0.12 -12.87 3.20
CA GLN A 287 0.64 -11.86 3.96
C GLN A 287 1.88 -12.45 4.65
N ASP A 288 1.77 -13.66 5.19
CA ASP A 288 2.87 -14.37 5.82
C ASP A 288 3.94 -14.85 4.82
N ASN A 289 3.60 -15.00 3.53
CA ASN A 289 4.57 -15.31 2.47
C ASN A 289 5.36 -14.08 2.01
N VAL A 290 4.81 -12.86 2.18
CA VAL A 290 5.45 -11.60 1.79
C VAL A 290 6.40 -11.07 2.89
N GLY A 291 6.17 -11.47 4.14
CA GLY A 291 7.04 -11.11 5.26
C GLY A 291 8.45 -11.71 5.18
N PRO A 292 9.37 -11.35 6.11
CA PRO A 292 10.68 -12.00 6.17
C PRO A 292 10.46 -13.49 6.31
N VAL A 293 10.84 -14.22 5.27
CA VAL A 293 10.88 -15.67 5.27
C VAL A 293 11.76 -16.03 6.48
N PRO A 294 11.23 -16.68 7.54
CA PRO A 294 12.08 -17.40 8.48
C PRO A 294 13.10 -18.19 7.67
N ARG A 295 14.33 -18.38 8.15
CA ARG A 295 15.31 -19.23 7.43
C ARG A 295 14.79 -20.68 7.37
N TYR A 296 13.80 -20.95 6.52
CA TYR A 296 13.38 -22.26 6.12
C TYR A 296 14.54 -22.78 5.28
N HIS A 297 15.13 -23.89 5.72
CA HIS A 297 15.93 -24.70 4.81
C HIS A 297 15.11 -24.89 3.53
N LEU A 298 15.75 -24.65 2.39
CA LEU A 298 15.19 -24.81 1.04
C LEU A 298 14.97 -26.30 0.71
N ASP A 299 14.31 -27.04 1.58
CA ASP A 299 13.87 -28.41 1.37
C ASP A 299 12.37 -28.49 1.66
N GLY A 300 11.58 -27.87 0.80
CA GLY A 300 10.13 -27.83 0.97
C GLY A 300 9.52 -26.66 0.23
N THR A 301 9.38 -26.83 -1.08
CA THR A 301 8.65 -25.94 -1.97
C THR A 301 7.28 -25.61 -1.34
N VAL A 302 7.07 -24.36 -0.91
CA VAL A 302 5.70 -23.83 -0.76
C VAL A 302 5.16 -23.64 -2.17
N GLN A 303 4.74 -24.76 -2.77
CA GLN A 303 3.92 -24.76 -3.96
C GLN A 303 2.56 -24.22 -3.57
N LEU A 304 2.31 -22.95 -3.86
CA LEU A 304 1.00 -22.58 -4.37
C LEU A 304 0.92 -23.25 -5.73
N ALA A 305 0.25 -24.41 -5.77
CA ALA A 305 0.16 -25.27 -6.94
C ALA A 305 -0.34 -24.46 -8.13
N GLY A 306 0.60 -24.10 -9.01
CA GLY A 306 0.31 -23.66 -10.36
C GLY A 306 -0.26 -24.84 -11.14
N LYS A 307 -1.59 -24.94 -11.19
CA LYS A 307 -2.35 -25.55 -12.29
C LYS A 307 -3.81 -25.14 -12.14
N LEU A 308 -4.20 -24.03 -12.76
CA LEU A 308 -5.58 -23.90 -13.25
C LEU A 308 -5.58 -24.22 -14.74
N HIS A 309 -6.16 -25.36 -15.07
CA HIS A 309 -6.82 -25.60 -16.34
C HIS A 309 -8.22 -24.99 -16.21
N ILE A 310 -8.54 -23.97 -17.00
CA ILE A 310 -9.92 -23.60 -17.25
C ILE A 310 -10.18 -24.02 -18.70
N SER A 311 -10.69 -25.23 -18.89
CA SER A 311 -11.33 -25.61 -20.14
C SER A 311 -12.72 -24.99 -20.15
N SER A 312 -12.99 -24.17 -21.15
CA SER A 312 -14.32 -23.68 -21.47
C SER A 312 -15.21 -24.85 -21.94
N THR A 313 -16.27 -25.11 -21.20
CA THR A 313 -17.58 -25.56 -21.72
C THR A 313 -18.65 -24.97 -20.81
#